data_AF-A0A1Q5U4A6-F1
#
_entry.id   AF-A0A1Q5U4A6-F1
#
_cell.length_a   1.000
_cell.length_b   1.000
_cell.length_c   1.000
_cell.angle_alpha   90.00
_cell.angle_beta   90.00
_cell.angle_gamma   90.00
#
_symmetry.space_group_name_H-M   'P 1'
#
loop_
_entity.id
_entity.type
_entity.pdbx_description
1 polymer ?
#
loop_
_entity_poly.entity_id
_entity_poly.type
_entity_poly.pdbx_seq_one_letter_code
_entity_poly.pdbx_strand_id
1 'polypeptide(L)'
;MRNLLIPTIFLLAGCGDVAENSAQIEPEKSPSPAFSITTDNATINQLLPAISHLLPGLDKYSEQFQDKAIELNRFLTIKFRIPDNAQIPIEYMASGHNCFIEINDDQTGIKIPKSACQALLFDQQNVLPDSDYWVYFYPDDLTYKPYDFSIMPDAERIDTAKNYLDKITKTIDSFQQKNNWVVYDFLNYGRQFRQIEHEGKRFLSQDVIQPYSACQMSGFNAQNWWVEKINLVKVLSSNDPQKTNFALRKIEGAYSEYQKSATECLKEIQSAPAKPESREILPPTPDNKPPRAGCLMVFKPDDTTEWSCPM
;
A
#
# COMPACT_ATOMS: atom_id res chain seq x y z
N MET A 1 15.48 33.06 -64.62
CA MET A 1 16.91 32.99 -64.27
C MET A 1 17.23 34.19 -63.38
N ARG A 2 17.68 33.99 -62.14
CA ARG A 2 18.38 35.01 -61.33
C ARG A 2 19.16 34.31 -60.20
N ASN A 3 20.42 34.73 -60.08
CA ASN A 3 21.57 34.18 -59.34
C ASN A 3 21.27 33.67 -57.90
N LEU A 4 21.86 32.58 -57.36
CA LEU A 4 23.27 32.16 -57.16
C LEU A 4 24.07 32.97 -56.12
N LEU A 5 24.60 32.24 -55.10
CA LEU A 5 25.80 32.52 -54.25
C LEU A 5 25.68 33.65 -53.20
N ILE A 6 26.38 33.66 -52.05
CA ILE A 6 26.93 32.65 -51.11
C ILE A 6 27.21 33.40 -49.77
N PRO A 7 27.32 32.76 -48.58
CA PRO A 7 27.51 33.47 -47.30
C PRO A 7 28.96 33.94 -47.03
N THR A 8 29.11 35.01 -46.23
CA THR A 8 30.39 35.35 -45.56
C THR A 8 30.17 36.01 -44.19
N ILE A 9 31.11 35.74 -43.26
CA ILE A 9 31.15 36.10 -41.82
C ILE A 9 31.91 37.43 -41.59
N PHE A 10 31.57 38.19 -40.54
CA PHE A 10 32.38 39.16 -39.73
C PHE A 10 31.45 39.88 -38.72
N LEU A 11 31.76 40.34 -37.49
CA LEU A 11 32.84 40.23 -36.47
C LEU A 11 32.10 40.23 -35.09
N LEU A 12 32.50 39.55 -34.01
CA LEU A 12 33.63 39.73 -33.06
C LEU A 12 33.72 41.06 -32.25
N ALA A 13 33.97 40.88 -30.94
CA ALA A 13 34.22 41.84 -29.84
C ALA A 13 33.01 42.63 -29.27
N GLY A 14 32.82 42.76 -27.95
CA GLY A 14 33.49 42.08 -26.82
C GLY A 14 33.21 42.70 -25.43
N CYS A 15 33.45 41.93 -24.37
CA CYS A 15 33.57 42.29 -22.94
C CYS A 15 32.36 42.86 -22.17
N GLY A 16 32.05 42.23 -21.03
CA GLY A 16 31.13 42.75 -20.01
C GLY A 16 30.66 41.69 -19.02
N ASP A 17 31.51 41.27 -18.07
CA ASP A 17 31.09 40.41 -16.96
C ASP A 17 30.15 41.15 -16.01
N VAL A 18 28.88 40.73 -15.96
CA VAL A 18 28.05 40.81 -14.74
C VAL A 18 27.27 39.51 -14.63
N ALA A 19 27.50 38.77 -13.55
CA ALA A 19 26.69 37.59 -13.23
C ALA A 19 25.40 38.04 -12.55
N GLU A 20 24.25 37.78 -13.18
CA GLU A 20 22.99 37.62 -12.46
C GLU A 20 22.37 36.28 -12.83
N ASN A 21 22.28 35.40 -11.84
CA ASN A 21 21.55 34.15 -11.93
C ASN A 21 20.05 34.42 -12.00
N SER A 22 19.52 34.70 -13.19
CA SER A 22 18.08 34.62 -13.45
C SER A 22 17.65 33.15 -13.51
N ALA A 23 17.75 32.47 -12.37
CA ALA A 23 17.00 31.25 -12.13
C ALA A 23 15.52 31.61 -12.35
N GLN A 24 14.93 31.11 -13.44
CA GLN A 24 13.49 31.14 -13.60
C GLN A 24 12.94 30.28 -12.47
N ILE A 25 12.43 30.93 -11.42
CA ILE A 25 11.59 30.29 -10.42
C ILE A 25 10.36 29.83 -11.19
N GLU A 26 10.35 28.54 -11.53
CA GLU A 26 9.16 27.85 -11.99
C GLU A 26 8.09 28.12 -10.93
N PRO A 27 6.93 28.71 -11.29
CA PRO A 27 5.97 29.16 -10.30
C PRO A 27 5.55 27.97 -9.46
N GLU A 28 5.74 28.09 -8.14
CA GLU A 28 5.46 27.06 -7.16
C GLU A 28 4.07 26.51 -7.42
N LYS A 29 4.01 25.27 -7.93
CA LYS A 29 2.77 24.67 -8.43
C LYS A 29 1.81 24.61 -7.26
N SER A 30 0.77 25.45 -7.28
CA SER A 30 -0.27 25.50 -6.27
C SER A 30 -0.68 24.07 -5.92
N PRO A 31 -0.76 23.70 -4.63
CA PRO A 31 -1.05 22.33 -4.23
C PRO A 31 -2.34 21.89 -4.92
N SER A 32 -2.30 20.74 -5.59
CA SER A 32 -3.46 20.18 -6.28
C SER A 32 -4.64 20.16 -5.31
N PRO A 33 -5.85 20.56 -5.73
CA PRO A 33 -7.01 20.57 -4.84
C PRO A 33 -7.24 19.16 -4.29
N ALA A 34 -7.23 19.03 -2.96
CA ALA A 34 -7.39 17.76 -2.27
C ALA A 34 -8.82 17.63 -1.78
N PHE A 35 -9.44 16.46 -1.99
CA PHE A 35 -10.77 16.21 -1.48
C PHE A 35 -10.77 16.20 0.05
N SER A 36 -11.57 17.09 0.62
CA SER A 36 -11.81 17.18 2.05
C SER A 36 -13.30 17.03 2.36
N ILE A 37 -13.57 16.36 3.48
CA ILE A 37 -14.89 16.18 4.08
C ILE A 37 -14.74 16.18 5.60
N THR A 38 -15.59 16.94 6.31
CA THR A 38 -15.54 17.01 7.77
C THR A 38 -16.29 15.83 8.36
N THR A 39 -15.61 14.95 9.09
CA THR A 39 -16.22 13.81 9.79
C THR A 39 -15.40 13.35 11.00
N ASP A 40 -16.09 12.84 12.01
CA ASP A 40 -15.55 12.13 13.17
C ASP A 40 -15.39 10.62 12.91
N ASN A 41 -15.85 10.11 11.77
CA ASN A 41 -15.78 8.70 11.43
C ASN A 41 -14.32 8.25 11.20
N ALA A 42 -13.79 7.45 12.13
CA ALA A 42 -12.42 6.96 12.10
C ALA A 42 -12.07 6.19 10.82
N THR A 43 -12.98 5.37 10.29
CA THR A 43 -12.78 4.61 9.05
C THR A 43 -12.64 5.53 7.83
N ILE A 44 -13.47 6.58 7.71
CA ILE A 44 -13.28 7.57 6.64
C ILE A 44 -11.92 8.26 6.78
N ASN A 45 -11.59 8.75 7.97
CA ASN A 45 -10.34 9.45 8.21
C ASN A 45 -9.09 8.58 7.96
N GLN A 46 -9.19 7.26 8.18
CA GLN A 46 -8.15 6.28 7.86
C GLN A 46 -8.05 5.98 6.35
N LEU A 47 -9.18 5.76 5.67
CA LEU A 47 -9.19 5.25 4.29
C LEU A 47 -9.12 6.35 3.22
N LEU A 48 -9.52 7.59 3.53
CA LEU A 48 -9.65 8.65 2.54
C LEU A 48 -8.36 8.91 1.72
N PRO A 49 -7.13 8.90 2.29
CA PRO A 49 -5.92 9.05 1.49
C PRO A 49 -5.76 7.95 0.43
N ALA A 50 -6.14 6.71 0.76
CA ALA A 50 -6.06 5.58 -0.17
C ALA A 50 -7.16 5.62 -1.23
N ILE A 51 -8.36 6.07 -0.86
CA ILE A 51 -9.47 6.31 -1.78
C ILE A 51 -9.10 7.43 -2.77
N SER A 52 -8.53 8.55 -2.32
CA SER A 52 -8.08 9.65 -3.19
C SER A 52 -6.96 9.22 -4.15
N HIS A 53 -6.01 8.38 -3.70
CA HIS A 53 -4.97 7.84 -4.58
C HIS A 53 -5.54 6.92 -5.68
N LEU A 54 -6.53 6.08 -5.35
CA LEU A 54 -7.23 5.23 -6.31
C LEU A 54 -8.12 6.04 -7.28
N LEU A 55 -8.66 7.17 -6.82
CA LEU A 55 -9.61 8.01 -7.53
C LEU A 55 -9.01 9.40 -7.82
N PRO A 56 -8.11 9.55 -8.82
CA PRO A 56 -7.46 10.83 -9.10
C PRO A 56 -8.45 11.97 -9.42
N GLY A 57 -9.64 11.63 -9.94
CA GLY A 57 -10.73 12.57 -10.17
C GLY A 57 -11.42 13.07 -8.90
N LEU A 58 -11.33 12.34 -7.79
CA LEU A 58 -11.87 12.75 -6.49
C LEU A 58 -11.21 14.05 -6.02
N ASP A 59 -9.88 14.12 -6.08
CA ASP A 59 -9.09 15.31 -5.76
C ASP A 59 -9.23 16.37 -6.87
N LYS A 60 -8.95 16.00 -8.13
CA LYS A 60 -8.90 16.91 -9.29
C LYS A 60 -10.16 17.77 -9.47
N TYR A 61 -11.34 17.24 -9.16
CA TYR A 61 -12.62 17.94 -9.30
C TYR A 61 -13.27 18.31 -7.94
N SER A 62 -12.56 18.08 -6.82
CA SER A 62 -13.07 18.16 -5.44
C SER A 62 -13.74 19.49 -5.05
N GLU A 63 -13.27 20.62 -5.59
CA GLU A 63 -13.81 21.96 -5.32
C GLU A 63 -15.22 22.18 -5.90
N GLN A 64 -15.58 21.42 -6.94
CA GLN A 64 -16.85 21.57 -7.65
C GLN A 64 -17.98 20.74 -7.03
N PHE A 65 -17.65 19.82 -6.13
CA PHE A 65 -18.60 18.89 -5.54
C PHE A 65 -19.43 19.56 -4.42
N GLN A 66 -20.75 19.45 -4.53
CA GLN A 66 -21.72 19.98 -3.57
C GLN A 66 -22.26 18.86 -2.66
N ASP A 67 -23.02 19.23 -1.63
CA ASP A 67 -23.76 18.30 -0.75
C ASP A 67 -22.91 17.12 -0.21
N LYS A 68 -21.64 17.40 0.12
CA LYS A 68 -20.69 16.43 0.66
C LYS A 68 -21.17 15.91 2.02
N ALA A 69 -21.42 14.61 2.12
CA ALA A 69 -21.92 13.97 3.33
C ALA A 69 -21.33 12.56 3.52
N ILE A 70 -21.26 12.12 4.78
CA ILE A 70 -21.06 10.71 5.14
C ILE A 70 -22.42 10.13 5.52
N GLU A 71 -22.82 9.04 4.87
CA GLU A 71 -24.03 8.29 5.19
C GLU A 71 -23.66 6.87 5.64
N LEU A 72 -24.32 6.38 6.69
CA LEU A 72 -24.22 4.99 7.14
C LEU A 72 -25.58 4.32 6.94
N ASN A 73 -25.77 3.76 5.75
CA ASN A 73 -26.99 3.06 5.35
C ASN A 73 -26.72 1.54 5.40
N ARG A 74 -26.78 0.86 4.25
CA ARG A 74 -26.32 -0.53 4.12
C ARG A 74 -24.80 -0.67 4.23
N PHE A 75 -24.08 0.37 3.82
CA PHE A 75 -22.63 0.48 3.83
C PHE A 75 -22.23 1.90 4.28
N LEU A 76 -20.99 2.06 4.73
CA LEU A 76 -20.41 3.37 5.00
C LEU A 76 -20.13 4.07 3.67
N THR A 77 -20.70 5.26 3.44
CA THR A 77 -20.75 5.88 2.12
C THR A 77 -20.33 7.34 2.15
N ILE A 78 -19.39 7.72 1.27
CA ILE A 78 -19.10 9.12 0.95
C ILE A 78 -20.04 9.52 -0.20
N LYS A 79 -20.84 10.57 0.02
CA LYS A 79 -21.84 11.07 -0.93
C LYS A 79 -21.52 12.52 -1.29
N PHE A 80 -21.75 12.88 -2.54
CA PHE A 80 -21.68 14.26 -3.02
C PHE A 80 -22.48 14.43 -4.32
N ARG A 81 -22.82 15.68 -4.65
CA ARG A 81 -23.53 16.08 -5.85
C ARG A 81 -22.58 16.76 -6.83
N ILE A 82 -22.68 16.39 -8.10
CA ILE A 82 -22.08 17.14 -9.20
C ILE A 82 -23.12 18.15 -9.70
N PRO A 83 -22.86 19.46 -9.64
CA PRO A 83 -23.81 20.45 -10.14
C PRO A 83 -23.84 20.47 -11.67
N ASP A 84 -24.95 20.93 -12.24
CA ASP A 84 -25.16 20.92 -13.70
C ASP A 84 -24.19 21.85 -14.47
N ASN A 85 -23.64 22.87 -13.78
CA ASN A 85 -22.66 23.83 -14.32
C ASN A 85 -21.19 23.46 -14.03
N ALA A 86 -20.91 22.24 -13.55
CA ALA A 86 -19.56 21.79 -13.29
C ALA A 86 -18.69 21.81 -14.56
N GLN A 87 -17.47 22.33 -14.43
CA GLN A 87 -16.40 22.28 -15.41
C GLN A 87 -15.72 20.91 -15.35
N ILE A 88 -16.46 19.90 -15.82
CA ILE A 88 -16.06 18.49 -15.91
C ILE A 88 -16.13 18.08 -17.39
N PRO A 89 -15.22 17.21 -17.90
CA PRO A 89 -15.27 16.71 -19.26
C PRO A 89 -16.65 16.11 -19.60
N ILE A 90 -17.27 16.59 -20.68
CA ILE A 90 -18.66 16.28 -21.04
C ILE A 90 -18.86 14.79 -21.36
N GLU A 91 -17.80 14.14 -21.86
CA GLU A 91 -17.68 12.69 -22.04
C GLU A 91 -17.92 11.84 -20.79
N TYR A 92 -17.69 12.38 -19.58
CA TYR A 92 -17.94 11.65 -18.33
C TYR A 92 -19.43 11.65 -17.98
N MET A 93 -20.24 12.53 -18.60
CA MET A 93 -21.68 12.65 -18.39
C MET A 93 -22.09 12.82 -16.91
N ALA A 94 -21.19 13.35 -16.07
CA ALA A 94 -21.37 13.37 -14.61
C ALA A 94 -22.22 14.55 -14.08
N SER A 95 -22.39 15.62 -14.87
CA SER A 95 -23.14 16.81 -14.46
C SER A 95 -24.57 16.49 -14.02
N GLY A 96 -24.97 17.02 -12.86
CA GLY A 96 -26.30 16.80 -12.27
C GLY A 96 -26.45 15.51 -11.45
N HIS A 97 -25.48 14.57 -11.52
CA HIS A 97 -25.56 13.30 -10.81
C HIS A 97 -25.20 13.43 -9.32
N ASN A 98 -25.94 12.71 -8.48
CA ASN A 98 -25.50 12.36 -7.13
C ASN A 98 -24.58 11.13 -7.21
N CYS A 99 -23.37 11.26 -6.71
CA CYS A 99 -22.33 10.23 -6.68
C CYS A 99 -22.16 9.66 -5.27
N PHE A 100 -21.77 8.39 -5.24
CA PHE A 100 -21.62 7.59 -4.02
C PHE A 100 -20.33 6.78 -4.15
N ILE A 101 -19.51 6.83 -3.10
CA ILE A 101 -18.38 5.92 -2.88
C ILE A 101 -18.75 5.12 -1.64
N GLU A 102 -19.36 3.95 -1.86
CA GLU A 102 -19.68 3.00 -0.79
C GLU A 102 -18.41 2.25 -0.40
N ILE A 103 -18.17 2.01 0.88
CA ILE A 103 -17.03 1.26 1.44
C ILE A 103 -17.58 -0.03 2.04
N ASN A 104 -16.96 -1.18 1.70
CA ASN A 104 -17.41 -2.47 2.20
C ASN A 104 -17.02 -2.71 3.67
N ASP A 105 -17.69 -3.68 4.30
CA ASP A 105 -17.56 -3.96 5.74
C ASP A 105 -16.14 -4.36 6.17
N ASP A 106 -15.35 -4.96 5.27
CA ASP A 106 -13.96 -5.34 5.52
C ASP A 106 -12.93 -4.23 5.23
N GLN A 107 -13.38 -3.06 4.75
CA GLN A 107 -12.58 -1.86 4.50
C GLN A 107 -11.51 -1.99 3.39
N THR A 108 -11.64 -2.97 2.49
CA THR A 108 -10.69 -3.23 1.38
C THR A 108 -11.21 -2.85 0.00
N GLY A 109 -12.45 -2.39 -0.10
CA GLY A 109 -13.08 -2.07 -1.37
C GLY A 109 -14.01 -0.88 -1.30
N ILE A 110 -13.96 -0.07 -2.35
CA ILE A 110 -14.97 0.93 -2.65
C ILE A 110 -15.85 0.48 -3.80
N LYS A 111 -17.08 0.95 -3.86
CA LYS A 111 -17.98 0.77 -4.99
C LYS A 111 -18.55 2.11 -5.39
N ILE A 112 -18.54 2.38 -6.70
CA ILE A 112 -19.10 3.59 -7.31
C ILE A 112 -20.19 3.14 -8.29
N PRO A 113 -21.47 3.04 -7.87
CA PRO A 113 -22.48 2.32 -8.65
C PRO A 113 -22.78 2.87 -10.04
N LYS A 114 -22.59 4.18 -10.25
CA LYS A 114 -22.91 4.88 -11.51
C LYS A 114 -21.67 5.07 -12.37
N SER A 115 -21.73 4.63 -13.62
CA SER A 115 -20.70 4.80 -14.65
C SER A 115 -20.26 6.25 -14.82
N ALA A 116 -21.18 7.21 -14.86
CA ALA A 116 -20.84 8.64 -14.95
C ALA A 116 -19.97 9.14 -13.77
N CYS A 117 -20.24 8.63 -12.55
CA CYS A 117 -19.42 8.92 -11.38
C CYS A 117 -18.10 8.14 -11.40
N GLN A 118 -18.05 6.92 -11.95
CA GLN A 118 -16.79 6.20 -12.18
C GLN A 118 -15.90 6.97 -13.15
N ALA A 119 -16.45 7.43 -14.28
CA ALA A 119 -15.69 8.13 -15.32
C ALA A 119 -15.04 9.41 -14.78
N LEU A 120 -15.81 10.17 -13.99
CA LEU A 120 -15.33 11.31 -13.23
C LEU A 120 -14.22 10.94 -12.25
N LEU A 121 -14.45 9.96 -11.37
CA LEU A 121 -13.57 9.69 -10.23
C LEU A 121 -12.28 8.95 -10.60
N PHE A 122 -12.31 8.11 -11.64
CA PHE A 122 -11.11 7.52 -12.23
C PHE A 122 -10.43 8.43 -13.28
N ASP A 123 -11.00 9.60 -13.58
CA ASP A 123 -10.50 10.56 -14.57
C ASP A 123 -10.33 9.96 -15.99
N GLN A 124 -11.23 9.05 -16.39
CA GLN A 124 -11.13 8.31 -17.66
C GLN A 124 -12.51 7.94 -18.23
N GLN A 125 -12.63 7.89 -19.56
CA GLN A 125 -13.88 7.53 -20.24
C GLN A 125 -14.18 6.01 -20.21
N ASN A 126 -13.14 5.17 -20.17
CA ASN A 126 -13.26 3.71 -20.24
C ASN A 126 -13.54 3.12 -18.85
N VAL A 127 -14.80 3.16 -18.42
CA VAL A 127 -15.25 2.61 -17.13
C VAL A 127 -16.26 1.48 -17.30
N LEU A 128 -16.58 0.81 -16.20
CA LEU A 128 -17.60 -0.23 -16.19
C LEU A 128 -18.99 0.41 -16.34
N PRO A 129 -19.97 -0.30 -16.94
CA PRO A 129 -21.37 0.15 -16.91
C PRO A 129 -21.87 0.26 -15.47
N ASP A 130 -23.02 0.92 -15.26
CA ASP A 130 -23.71 0.96 -13.96
C ASP A 130 -23.79 -0.45 -13.36
N SER A 131 -23.16 -0.64 -12.20
CA SER A 131 -22.86 -1.96 -11.66
C SER A 131 -22.53 -1.93 -10.18
N ASP A 132 -22.85 -3.03 -9.49
CA ASP A 132 -22.53 -3.20 -8.08
C ASP A 132 -21.09 -3.70 -7.82
N TYR A 133 -20.14 -3.32 -8.67
CA TYR A 133 -18.76 -3.81 -8.60
C TYR A 133 -17.90 -3.04 -7.62
N TRP A 134 -17.40 -3.77 -6.62
CA TRP A 134 -16.34 -3.33 -5.73
C TRP A 134 -15.00 -3.25 -6.48
N VAL A 135 -14.41 -2.07 -6.47
CA VAL A 135 -13.02 -1.78 -6.84
C VAL A 135 -12.21 -1.83 -5.56
N TYR A 136 -11.29 -2.78 -5.50
CA TYR A 136 -10.52 -3.07 -4.29
C TYR A 136 -9.16 -2.40 -4.35
N PHE A 137 -8.74 -1.90 -3.20
CA PHE A 137 -7.44 -1.32 -2.92
C PHE A 137 -6.95 -1.92 -1.60
N TYR A 138 -5.65 -2.05 -1.43
CA TYR A 138 -5.09 -2.37 -0.13
C TYR A 138 -4.82 -1.03 0.56
N PRO A 139 -5.55 -0.62 1.62
CA PRO A 139 -5.29 0.65 2.29
C PRO A 139 -3.85 0.72 2.85
N ASP A 140 -3.34 -0.45 3.22
CA ASP A 140 -1.98 -0.69 3.67
C ASP A 140 -0.92 -0.49 2.56
N ASP A 141 -1.22 -0.57 1.25
CA ASP A 141 -0.21 -0.34 0.19
C ASP A 141 0.35 1.09 0.24
N LEU A 142 -0.43 2.06 0.74
CA LEU A 142 -0.05 3.47 0.86
C LEU A 142 0.40 3.87 2.27
N THR A 143 0.23 2.97 3.23
CA THR A 143 0.60 3.19 4.64
C THR A 143 1.52 2.09 5.18
N TYR A 144 2.11 1.28 4.29
CA TYR A 144 2.91 0.10 4.64
C TYR A 144 4.06 0.48 5.57
N LYS A 145 3.86 0.13 6.83
CA LYS A 145 4.84 0.23 7.90
C LYS A 145 4.86 -1.10 8.61
N PRO A 146 6.00 -1.80 8.61
CA PRO A 146 6.16 -2.98 9.45
C PRO A 146 5.97 -2.62 10.92
N TYR A 147 5.55 -3.61 11.72
CA TYR A 147 5.39 -3.43 13.15
C TYR A 147 6.73 -3.24 13.83
N ASP A 148 6.88 -2.17 14.60
CA ASP A 148 8.00 -2.01 15.51
C ASP A 148 7.72 -2.79 16.80
N PHE A 149 8.07 -4.08 16.78
CA PHE A 149 7.96 -4.96 17.93
C PHE A 149 8.97 -4.65 19.05
N SER A 150 9.91 -3.72 18.86
CA SER A 150 10.85 -3.32 19.91
C SER A 150 10.21 -2.36 20.93
N ILE A 151 9.21 -1.60 20.50
CA ILE A 151 8.42 -0.67 21.34
C ILE A 151 7.04 -1.21 21.73
N MET A 152 6.55 -2.26 21.05
CA MET A 152 5.23 -2.85 21.28
C MET A 152 5.17 -3.68 22.58
N PRO A 153 4.18 -3.48 23.48
CA PRO A 153 3.97 -4.32 24.65
C PRO A 153 3.74 -5.80 24.30
N ASP A 154 4.22 -6.72 25.15
CA ASP A 154 4.12 -8.17 24.90
C ASP A 154 2.67 -8.63 24.64
N ALA A 155 1.70 -8.11 25.39
CA ALA A 155 0.28 -8.45 25.21
C ALA A 155 -0.26 -7.99 23.84
N GLU A 156 0.03 -6.74 23.45
CA GLU A 156 -0.38 -6.16 22.16
C GLU A 156 0.26 -6.90 20.98
N ARG A 157 1.55 -7.27 21.11
CA ARG A 157 2.27 -8.09 20.12
C ARG A 157 1.61 -9.44 19.93
N ILE A 158 1.34 -10.15 21.03
CA ILE A 158 0.74 -11.48 21.01
C ILE A 158 -0.68 -11.42 20.42
N ASP A 159 -1.48 -10.42 20.78
CA ASP A 159 -2.85 -10.29 20.29
C ASP A 159 -2.89 -9.84 18.82
N THR A 160 -1.94 -9.03 18.36
CA THR A 160 -1.77 -8.69 16.93
C THR A 160 -1.55 -9.93 16.07
N ALA A 161 -0.66 -10.84 16.47
CA ALA A 161 -0.45 -12.10 15.74
C ALA A 161 -1.67 -13.04 15.83
N LYS A 162 -2.32 -13.16 16.99
CA LYS A 162 -3.54 -13.97 17.13
C LYS A 162 -4.65 -13.47 16.22
N ASN A 163 -4.93 -12.17 16.22
CA ASN A 163 -5.98 -11.56 15.40
C ASN A 163 -5.69 -11.75 13.90
N TYR A 164 -4.43 -11.64 13.50
CA TYR A 164 -4.00 -11.93 12.14
C TYR A 164 -4.22 -13.41 11.77
N LEU A 165 -3.77 -14.38 12.59
CA LEU A 165 -3.97 -15.81 12.31
C LEU A 165 -5.44 -16.25 12.36
N ASP A 166 -6.24 -15.65 13.25
CA ASP A 166 -7.70 -15.82 13.31
C ASP A 166 -8.36 -15.32 12.02
N LYS A 167 -7.94 -14.18 11.47
CA LYS A 167 -8.37 -13.70 10.16
C LYS A 167 -8.04 -14.69 9.04
N ILE A 168 -6.82 -15.25 8.99
CA ILE A 168 -6.47 -16.29 8.00
C ILE A 168 -7.41 -17.50 8.14
N THR A 169 -7.59 -17.99 9.36
CA THR A 169 -8.42 -19.17 9.66
C THR A 169 -9.86 -18.92 9.22
N LYS A 170 -10.46 -17.79 9.59
CA LYS A 170 -11.83 -17.40 9.20
C LYS A 170 -11.99 -17.27 7.68
N THR A 171 -11.00 -16.75 6.96
CA THR A 171 -11.04 -16.66 5.49
C THR A 171 -10.99 -18.05 4.84
N ILE A 172 -10.14 -18.96 5.35
CA ILE A 172 -10.07 -20.36 4.92
C ILE A 172 -11.39 -21.09 5.21
N ASP A 173 -11.92 -20.97 6.42
CA ASP A 173 -13.16 -21.63 6.83
C ASP A 173 -14.35 -21.12 6.02
N SER A 174 -14.44 -19.80 5.82
CA SER A 174 -15.45 -19.17 4.95
C SER A 174 -15.40 -19.73 3.53
N PHE A 175 -14.21 -19.87 2.95
CA PHE A 175 -14.03 -20.49 1.64
C PHE A 175 -14.48 -21.95 1.63
N GLN A 176 -14.06 -22.75 2.62
CA GLN A 176 -14.33 -24.20 2.66
C GLN A 176 -15.81 -24.51 2.88
N GLN A 177 -16.51 -23.70 3.67
CA GLN A 177 -17.93 -23.87 3.98
C GLN A 177 -18.85 -23.37 2.86
N LYS A 178 -18.31 -22.66 1.85
CA LYS A 178 -19.12 -22.05 0.80
C LYS A 178 -19.60 -23.07 -0.23
N ASN A 179 -20.93 -23.20 -0.33
CA ASN A 179 -21.63 -24.08 -1.27
C ASN A 179 -22.16 -23.36 -2.52
N ASN A 180 -22.65 -22.13 -2.39
CA ASN A 180 -23.30 -21.38 -3.47
C ASN A 180 -22.33 -20.39 -4.12
N TRP A 181 -21.64 -20.83 -5.18
CA TRP A 181 -20.60 -20.07 -5.87
C TRP A 181 -21.15 -19.18 -6.99
N VAL A 182 -20.79 -17.90 -6.98
CA VAL A 182 -20.92 -16.96 -8.11
C VAL A 182 -19.54 -16.46 -8.55
N VAL A 183 -19.44 -15.92 -9.77
CA VAL A 183 -18.17 -15.51 -10.40
C VAL A 183 -17.34 -14.56 -9.51
N TYR A 184 -18.00 -13.64 -8.79
CA TYR A 184 -17.32 -12.66 -7.94
C TYR A 184 -16.67 -13.27 -6.70
N ASP A 185 -17.13 -14.43 -6.22
CA ASP A 185 -16.55 -15.07 -5.04
C ASP A 185 -15.10 -15.48 -5.27
N PHE A 186 -14.77 -15.95 -6.48
CA PHE A 186 -13.41 -16.28 -6.84
C PHE A 186 -12.48 -15.06 -6.82
N LEU A 187 -12.98 -13.91 -7.28
CA LEU A 187 -12.24 -12.65 -7.22
C LEU A 187 -12.14 -12.11 -5.79
N ASN A 188 -13.19 -12.27 -4.98
CA ASN A 188 -13.25 -11.85 -3.57
C ASN A 188 -12.22 -12.61 -2.72
N TYR A 189 -12.29 -13.94 -2.70
CA TYR A 189 -11.34 -14.75 -1.92
C TYR A 189 -9.91 -14.52 -2.40
N GLY A 190 -9.67 -14.45 -3.71
CA GLY A 190 -8.33 -14.16 -4.24
C GLY A 190 -7.79 -12.78 -3.87
N ARG A 191 -8.62 -11.84 -3.44
CA ARG A 191 -8.18 -10.58 -2.81
C ARG A 191 -7.95 -10.74 -1.32
N GLN A 192 -8.86 -11.39 -0.58
CA GLN A 192 -8.71 -11.65 0.85
C GLN A 192 -7.40 -12.41 1.15
N PHE A 193 -7.07 -13.43 0.34
CA PHE A 193 -5.81 -14.15 0.48
C PHE A 193 -4.57 -13.32 0.12
N ARG A 194 -4.62 -12.44 -0.90
CA ARG A 194 -3.54 -11.47 -1.17
C ARG A 194 -3.38 -10.42 -0.06
N GLN A 195 -4.49 -9.97 0.54
CA GLN A 195 -4.46 -9.08 1.69
C GLN A 195 -3.79 -9.79 2.89
N ILE A 196 -4.14 -11.05 3.15
CA ILE A 196 -3.49 -11.89 4.15
C ILE A 196 -1.98 -12.00 3.90
N GLU A 197 -1.55 -12.23 2.65
CA GLU A 197 -0.11 -12.19 2.29
C GLU A 197 0.52 -10.81 2.57
N HIS A 198 -0.16 -9.72 2.21
CA HIS A 198 0.33 -8.36 2.40
C HIS A 198 0.45 -8.00 3.89
N GLU A 199 -0.59 -8.25 4.69
CA GLU A 199 -0.58 -8.02 6.14
C GLU A 199 0.51 -8.84 6.83
N GLY A 200 0.78 -10.06 6.34
CA GLY A 200 1.91 -10.88 6.78
C GLY A 200 3.26 -10.20 6.63
N LYS A 201 3.46 -9.37 5.59
CA LYS A 201 4.73 -8.62 5.39
C LYS A 201 5.01 -7.63 6.52
N ARG A 202 3.98 -7.12 7.21
CA ARG A 202 4.13 -6.21 8.35
C ARG A 202 4.85 -6.86 9.54
N PHE A 203 4.97 -8.19 9.59
CA PHE A 203 5.75 -8.90 10.61
C PHE A 203 7.27 -8.91 10.35
N LEU A 204 7.73 -8.42 9.20
CA LEU A 204 9.15 -8.32 8.87
C LEU A 204 9.78 -7.10 9.54
N SER A 205 10.85 -7.27 10.31
CA SER A 205 11.67 -6.15 10.80
C SER A 205 12.57 -5.61 9.67
N GLN A 206 13.24 -4.46 9.89
CA GLN A 206 14.33 -4.04 9.01
C GLN A 206 15.66 -4.74 9.33
N ASP A 207 15.68 -5.60 10.35
CA ASP A 207 16.89 -6.29 10.82
C ASP A 207 17.28 -7.49 9.94
N VAL A 208 18.56 -7.87 10.01
CA VAL A 208 19.08 -9.09 9.37
C VAL A 208 18.47 -10.36 9.98
N ILE A 209 18.00 -10.28 11.23
CA ILE A 209 17.25 -11.35 11.91
C ILE A 209 15.77 -10.97 11.88
N GLN A 210 14.93 -11.86 11.34
CA GLN A 210 13.49 -11.68 11.17
C GLN A 210 12.75 -12.50 12.23
N PRO A 211 12.52 -11.98 13.45
CA PRO A 211 12.06 -12.78 14.60
C PRO A 211 10.64 -13.36 14.44
N TYR A 212 9.84 -12.83 13.51
CA TYR A 212 8.45 -13.23 13.26
C TYR A 212 8.21 -13.68 11.82
N SER A 213 9.25 -14.23 11.18
CA SER A 213 9.22 -14.68 9.79
C SER A 213 8.12 -15.72 9.51
N ALA A 214 7.78 -16.58 10.49
CA ALA A 214 6.71 -17.55 10.32
C ALA A 214 5.32 -16.90 10.22
N CYS A 215 5.11 -15.71 10.81
CA CYS A 215 3.87 -14.96 10.65
C CYS A 215 3.71 -14.42 9.22
N GLN A 216 4.80 -13.90 8.64
CA GLN A 216 4.84 -13.53 7.22
C GLN A 216 4.61 -14.75 6.31
N MET A 217 5.27 -15.88 6.60
CA MET A 217 5.07 -17.13 5.87
C MET A 217 3.67 -17.74 6.04
N SER A 218 2.96 -17.46 7.14
CA SER A 218 1.57 -17.89 7.33
C SER A 218 0.65 -17.31 6.25
N GLY A 219 0.80 -16.01 5.98
CA GLY A 219 0.00 -15.33 4.95
C GLY A 219 0.36 -15.77 3.54
N PHE A 220 1.66 -15.86 3.27
CA PHE A 220 2.17 -16.37 1.98
C PHE A 220 1.68 -17.79 1.69
N ASN A 221 1.76 -18.70 2.66
CA ASN A 221 1.32 -20.09 2.48
C ASN A 221 -0.20 -20.20 2.32
N ALA A 222 -0.99 -19.39 3.02
CA ALA A 222 -2.45 -19.33 2.85
C ALA A 222 -2.84 -18.85 1.43
N GLN A 223 -2.16 -17.83 0.91
CA GLN A 223 -2.32 -17.36 -0.46
C GLN A 223 -1.85 -18.39 -1.49
N ASN A 224 -0.75 -19.10 -1.24
CA ASN A 224 -0.28 -20.17 -2.11
C ASN A 224 -1.28 -21.35 -2.16
N TRP A 225 -1.86 -21.73 -1.02
CA TRP A 225 -2.93 -22.74 -0.94
C TRP A 225 -4.15 -22.33 -1.78
N TRP A 226 -4.58 -21.08 -1.69
CA TRP A 226 -5.64 -20.53 -2.53
C TRP A 226 -5.27 -20.58 -4.02
N VAL A 227 -4.05 -20.21 -4.41
CA VAL A 227 -3.60 -20.24 -5.80
C VAL A 227 -3.57 -21.66 -6.36
N GLU A 228 -3.05 -22.64 -5.61
CA GLU A 228 -3.08 -24.06 -6.01
C GLU A 228 -4.52 -24.60 -6.13
N LYS A 229 -5.42 -24.25 -5.19
CA LYS A 229 -6.86 -24.58 -5.31
C LYS A 229 -7.42 -24.13 -6.64
N ILE A 230 -7.19 -22.87 -7.04
CA ILE A 230 -7.74 -22.27 -8.26
C ILE A 230 -7.10 -22.84 -9.54
N ASN A 231 -5.77 -22.93 -9.58
CA ASN A 231 -5.04 -23.46 -10.73
C ASN A 231 -5.44 -24.91 -11.06
N LEU A 232 -5.80 -25.69 -10.03
CA LEU A 232 -6.12 -27.09 -10.14
C LEU A 232 -7.63 -27.40 -10.28
N VAL A 233 -8.54 -26.42 -10.24
CA VAL A 233 -10.00 -26.66 -10.40
C VAL A 233 -10.30 -27.51 -11.63
N LYS A 234 -9.74 -27.16 -12.80
CA LYS A 234 -9.95 -27.90 -14.05
C LYS A 234 -9.40 -29.33 -14.01
N VAL A 235 -8.38 -29.58 -13.18
CA VAL A 235 -7.76 -30.90 -13.00
C VAL A 235 -8.60 -31.76 -12.06
N LEU A 236 -9.11 -31.18 -10.98
CA LEU A 236 -10.01 -31.83 -10.02
C LEU A 236 -11.34 -32.26 -10.66
N SER A 237 -11.84 -31.50 -11.64
CA SER A 237 -13.02 -31.86 -12.44
C SER A 237 -12.74 -32.85 -13.59
N SER A 238 -11.55 -33.45 -13.65
CA SER A 238 -11.19 -34.41 -14.71
C SER A 238 -11.51 -35.86 -14.32
N ASN A 239 -11.82 -36.69 -15.31
CA ASN A 239 -12.07 -38.13 -15.16
C ASN A 239 -10.77 -38.96 -15.02
N ASP A 240 -9.62 -38.33 -14.73
CA ASP A 240 -8.31 -38.97 -14.62
C ASP A 240 -7.90 -39.07 -13.14
N PRO A 241 -8.00 -40.26 -12.50
CA PRO A 241 -7.73 -40.39 -11.07
C PRO A 241 -6.29 -40.07 -10.69
N GLN A 242 -5.31 -40.24 -11.59
CA GLN A 242 -3.92 -39.91 -11.30
C GLN A 242 -3.72 -38.40 -11.23
N LYS A 243 -4.31 -37.66 -12.18
CA LYS A 243 -4.29 -36.19 -12.18
C LYS A 243 -5.04 -35.60 -10.99
N THR A 244 -6.22 -36.14 -10.66
CA THR A 244 -7.00 -35.70 -9.49
C THR A 244 -6.25 -35.96 -8.18
N ASN A 245 -5.63 -37.15 -8.01
CA ASN A 245 -4.81 -37.45 -6.84
C ASN A 245 -3.55 -36.56 -6.74
N PHE A 246 -2.90 -36.23 -7.86
CA PHE A 246 -1.78 -35.29 -7.88
C PHE A 246 -2.22 -33.87 -7.46
N ALA A 247 -3.36 -33.41 -7.97
CA ALA A 247 -3.92 -32.11 -7.62
C ALA A 247 -4.27 -32.02 -6.12
N LEU A 248 -4.94 -33.04 -5.56
CA LEU A 248 -5.26 -33.10 -4.14
C LEU A 248 -4.00 -33.01 -3.26
N ARG A 249 -2.96 -33.80 -3.56
CA ARG A 249 -1.70 -33.76 -2.80
C ARG A 249 -1.00 -32.40 -2.82
N LYS A 250 -1.04 -31.67 -3.94
CA LYS A 250 -0.51 -30.30 -4.02
C LYS A 250 -1.26 -29.35 -3.09
N ILE A 251 -2.59 -29.42 -3.12
CA ILE A 251 -3.47 -28.58 -2.28
C ILE A 251 -3.28 -28.92 -0.80
N GLU A 252 -3.22 -30.19 -0.43
CA GLU A 252 -2.97 -30.67 0.93
C GLU A 252 -1.56 -30.27 1.43
N GLY A 253 -0.55 -30.34 0.57
CA GLY A 253 0.81 -29.86 0.86
C GLY A 253 0.84 -28.36 1.17
N ALA A 254 0.25 -27.52 0.30
CA ALA A 254 0.17 -26.08 0.54
C ALA A 254 -0.62 -25.72 1.81
N TYR A 255 -1.67 -26.49 2.12
CA TYR A 255 -2.42 -26.33 3.38
C TYR A 255 -1.56 -26.69 4.60
N SER A 256 -0.77 -27.77 4.50
CA SER A 256 0.11 -28.23 5.58
C SER A 256 1.22 -27.22 5.88
N GLU A 257 1.81 -26.60 4.85
CA GLU A 257 2.78 -25.52 5.03
C GLU A 257 2.16 -24.29 5.69
N TYR A 258 0.90 -23.94 5.38
CA TYR A 258 0.15 -22.91 6.11
C TYR A 258 -0.03 -23.28 7.59
N GLN A 259 -0.51 -24.48 7.90
CA GLN A 259 -0.74 -24.90 9.29
C GLN A 259 0.56 -24.92 10.11
N LYS A 260 1.66 -25.35 9.48
CA LYS A 260 3.01 -25.33 10.06
C LYS A 260 3.46 -23.90 10.36
N SER A 261 3.45 -23.00 9.38
CA SER A 261 3.88 -21.61 9.59
C SER A 261 3.00 -20.84 10.57
N ALA A 262 1.69 -21.10 10.60
CA ALA A 262 0.78 -20.55 11.62
C ALA A 262 1.13 -21.03 13.03
N THR A 263 1.48 -22.31 13.18
CA THR A 263 1.93 -22.90 14.45
C THR A 263 3.30 -22.35 14.88
N GLU A 264 4.19 -22.10 13.93
CA GLU A 264 5.51 -21.50 14.16
C GLU A 264 5.38 -20.01 14.53
N CYS A 265 4.51 -19.25 13.87
CA CYS A 265 4.18 -17.85 14.20
C CYS A 265 3.71 -17.70 15.66
N LEU A 266 2.85 -18.60 16.15
CA LEU A 266 2.41 -18.58 17.56
C LEU A 266 3.55 -18.84 18.56
N LYS A 267 4.58 -19.61 18.18
CA LYS A 267 5.76 -19.86 19.03
C LYS A 267 6.73 -18.69 18.98
N GLU A 268 6.97 -18.15 17.78
CA GLU A 268 7.79 -16.97 17.54
C GLU A 268 7.22 -15.77 18.32
N ILE A 269 5.94 -15.43 18.18
CA ILE A 269 5.35 -14.24 18.81
C ILE A 269 5.32 -14.28 20.34
N GLN A 270 5.20 -15.49 20.91
CA GLN A 270 5.31 -15.74 22.36
C GLN A 270 6.75 -15.55 22.86
N SER A 271 7.74 -15.72 21.99
CA SER A 271 9.13 -15.42 22.27
C SER A 271 9.34 -13.91 22.11
N ALA A 272 9.68 -13.23 23.21
CA ALA A 272 10.07 -11.82 23.13
C ALA A 272 11.28 -11.69 22.19
N PRO A 273 11.32 -10.66 21.32
CA PRO A 273 12.49 -10.45 20.50
C PRO A 273 13.62 -10.04 21.43
N ALA A 274 14.84 -10.54 21.20
CA ALA A 274 15.99 -10.07 21.95
C ALA A 274 16.10 -8.56 21.71
N LYS A 275 15.94 -7.74 22.77
CA LYS A 275 16.08 -6.29 22.66
C LYS A 275 17.44 -6.00 22.01
N PRO A 276 17.49 -5.23 20.92
CA PRO A 276 18.77 -4.83 20.34
C PRO A 276 19.60 -4.17 21.42
N GLU A 277 20.77 -4.73 21.73
CA GLU A 277 21.74 -4.05 22.57
C GLU A 277 22.09 -2.73 21.88
N SER A 278 22.03 -1.62 22.62
CA SER A 278 22.43 -0.31 22.10
C SER A 278 23.90 -0.35 21.71
N ARG A 279 24.18 -0.51 20.42
CA ARG A 279 25.52 -0.44 19.85
C ARG A 279 25.78 1.00 19.45
N GLU A 280 26.44 1.74 20.33
CA GLU A 280 26.95 3.06 20.03
C GLU A 280 27.99 2.94 18.90
N ILE A 281 27.70 3.54 17.74
CA ILE A 281 28.63 3.59 16.62
C ILE A 281 29.65 4.68 16.93
N LEU A 282 30.75 4.28 17.55
CA LEU A 282 31.88 5.17 17.80
C LEU A 282 32.47 5.65 16.47
N PRO A 283 32.77 6.96 16.32
CA PRO A 283 33.42 7.46 15.11
C PRO A 283 34.81 6.80 14.95
N PRO A 284 35.29 6.61 13.71
CA PRO A 284 36.58 5.99 13.48
C PRO A 284 37.71 6.83 14.07
N THR A 285 38.78 6.18 14.53
CA THR A 285 40.04 6.85 14.83
C THR A 285 40.68 7.41 13.54
N PRO A 286 41.65 8.34 13.62
CA PRO A 286 42.34 8.88 12.43
C PRO A 286 43.03 7.83 11.54
N ASP A 287 43.33 6.64 12.07
CA ASP A 287 43.86 5.49 11.33
C ASP A 287 42.77 4.49 10.89
N ASN A 288 41.50 4.91 10.92
CA ASN A 288 40.29 4.20 10.51
C ASN A 288 40.11 2.82 11.20
N LYS A 289 40.47 2.75 12.49
CA LYS A 289 40.32 1.56 13.33
C LYS A 289 39.25 1.79 14.41
N PRO A 290 38.68 0.73 15.00
CA PRO A 290 37.90 0.88 16.24
C PRO A 290 38.82 1.42 17.36
N PRO A 291 38.35 2.38 18.18
CA PRO A 291 39.10 2.87 19.33
C PRO A 291 39.35 1.73 20.34
N ARG A 292 40.49 1.80 21.05
CA ARG A 292 40.83 0.77 22.06
C ARG A 292 39.91 0.92 23.27
N ALA A 293 39.66 -0.19 23.98
CA ALA A 293 38.91 -0.17 25.23
C ALA A 293 39.55 0.83 26.22
N GLY A 294 38.74 1.73 26.77
CA GLY A 294 39.18 2.80 27.67
C GLY A 294 39.56 4.13 27.00
N CYS A 295 39.63 4.22 25.67
CA CYS A 295 39.78 5.51 24.99
C CYS A 295 38.52 6.36 25.09
N LEU A 296 38.68 7.65 25.37
CA LEU A 296 37.61 8.66 25.41
C LEU A 296 37.79 9.66 24.27
N MET A 297 36.69 10.02 23.60
CA MET A 297 36.69 11.12 22.65
C MET A 297 36.53 12.44 23.41
N VAL A 298 37.45 13.37 23.17
CA VAL A 298 37.48 14.70 23.77
C VAL A 298 37.13 15.73 22.70
N PHE A 299 36.07 16.50 22.95
CA PHE A 299 35.68 17.65 22.13
C PHE A 299 36.49 18.88 22.55
N LYS A 300 37.08 19.58 21.58
CA LYS A 300 37.80 20.83 21.82
C LYS A 300 36.93 22.05 21.51
N PRO A 301 37.27 23.24 22.04
CA PRO A 301 36.53 24.48 21.78
C PRO A 301 36.60 25.00 20.33
N ASP A 302 37.38 24.37 19.46
CA ASP A 302 37.52 24.66 18.03
C ASP A 302 36.75 23.69 17.13
N ASP A 303 35.76 22.99 17.70
CA ASP A 303 34.96 21.92 17.09
C ASP A 303 35.77 20.72 16.56
N THR A 304 37.06 20.60 16.92
CA THR A 304 37.85 19.40 16.61
C THR A 304 37.69 18.33 17.69
N THR A 305 37.82 17.06 17.28
CA THR A 305 37.77 15.89 18.17
C THR A 305 39.13 15.23 18.25
N GLU A 306 39.55 14.85 19.46
CA GLU A 306 40.73 14.00 19.67
C GLU A 306 40.40 12.77 20.52
N TRP A 307 41.20 11.72 20.36
CA TRP A 307 41.07 10.49 21.16
C TRP A 307 42.13 10.49 22.25
N SER A 308 41.69 10.51 23.52
CA SER A 308 42.55 10.32 24.68
C SER A 308 42.46 8.86 25.14
N CYS A 309 43.58 8.14 25.09
CA CYS A 309 43.65 6.73 25.47
C CYS A 309 44.57 6.55 26.70
N PRO A 310 44.27 5.62 27.61
CA PRO A 310 45.21 5.20 28.64
C PRO A 310 46.50 4.68 28.00
N MET A 311 47.65 4.96 28.63
CA MET A 311 48.95 4.38 28.29
C MET A 311 49.08 2.95 28.82
#